data_AF-A0A6N8EZ50-F1
#
_entry.id   AF-A0A6N8EZ50-F1
#
_cell.length_a   1.000
_cell.length_b   1.000
_cell.length_c   1.000
_cell.angle_alpha   90.00
_cell.angle_beta   90.00
_cell.angle_gamma   90.00
#
_symmetry.space_group_name_H-M   'P 1'
#
loop_
_entity.id
_entity.type
_entity.pdbx_description
1 polymer ?
#
loop_
_entity_poly.entity_id
_entity_poly.type
_entity_poly.pdbx_seq_one_letter_code
_entity_poly.pdbx_strand_id
1 'polypeptide(L)'
;MEANAGTEFQPFSSRFNSEQDCMEALIAMKWPSGFVCPRCAHTRCSYLTSRHIPLFECGKCKHQTSPLVGTIFEGTHLPLLKWFEALDL
;
A
#
# COMPACT_ATOMS: atom_id res chain seq x y z
N MET A 1 -21.35 39.87 -0.37
CA MET A 1 -20.09 39.37 -0.95
C MET A 1 -19.35 38.63 0.17
N GLU A 2 -19.80 37.44 0.56
CA GLU A 2 -19.57 36.12 -0.07
C GLU A 2 -18.08 35.78 -0.18
N ALA A 3 -17.60 34.93 0.74
CA ALA A 3 -16.61 33.88 0.51
C ALA A 3 -16.52 33.00 1.77
N ASN A 4 -17.52 32.14 1.97
CA ASN A 4 -17.38 30.99 2.85
C ASN A 4 -16.50 29.98 2.09
N ALA A 5 -15.19 30.00 2.36
CA ALA A 5 -14.29 28.94 1.91
C ALA A 5 -14.54 27.71 2.80
N GLY A 6 -15.69 27.08 2.58
CA GLY A 6 -15.91 25.72 3.01
C GLY A 6 -14.93 24.86 2.25
N THR A 7 -13.83 24.47 2.91
CA THR A 7 -13.04 23.32 2.49
C THR A 7 -13.97 22.13 2.60
N GLU A 8 -14.69 21.84 1.52
CA GLU A 8 -15.51 20.65 1.39
C GLU A 8 -14.52 19.48 1.31
N PHE A 9 -14.14 18.96 2.48
CA PHE A 9 -13.51 17.65 2.59
C PHE A 9 -14.56 16.67 2.05
N GLN A 10 -14.44 16.33 0.77
CA GLN A 10 -15.18 15.21 0.20
C GLN A 10 -14.95 14.02 1.15
N PRO A 11 -16.01 13.34 1.62
CA PRO A 11 -15.83 12.24 2.53
C PRO A 11 -14.99 11.21 1.79
N PHE A 12 -13.81 10.90 2.35
CA PHE A 12 -12.93 9.82 1.95
C PHE A 12 -13.80 8.69 1.40
N SER A 13 -13.69 8.46 0.09
CA SER A 13 -14.61 7.59 -0.61
C SER A 13 -14.64 6.25 0.15
N SER A 14 -15.83 5.65 0.32
CA SER A 14 -16.05 4.42 1.13
C SER A 14 -15.30 3.17 0.61
N ARG A 15 -14.30 3.37 -0.25
CA ARG A 15 -13.47 2.39 -0.94
C ARG A 15 -12.52 1.66 0.02
N PHE A 16 -11.99 2.34 1.03
CA PHE A 16 -11.06 1.78 2.00
C PHE A 16 -11.57 2.01 3.42
N ASN A 17 -12.07 0.96 4.07
CA ASN A 17 -12.64 1.08 5.42
C ASN A 17 -11.75 0.40 6.47
N SER A 18 -10.62 -0.18 6.04
CA SER A 18 -9.70 -0.91 6.90
C SER A 18 -8.25 -0.83 6.41
N GLU A 19 -7.31 -1.09 7.33
CA GLU A 19 -5.88 -1.27 6.99
C GLU A 19 -5.66 -2.36 5.94
N GLN A 20 -6.48 -3.42 5.99
CA GLN A 20 -6.39 -4.53 5.05
C GLN A 20 -6.75 -4.09 3.63
N ASP A 21 -7.83 -3.31 3.47
CA ASP A 21 -8.24 -2.78 2.16
C ASP A 21 -7.13 -1.88 1.57
N CYS A 22 -6.54 -1.02 2.41
CA CYS A 22 -5.43 -0.15 2.00
C CYS A 22 -4.20 -0.97 1.59
N MET A 23 -3.88 -2.04 2.31
CA MET A 23 -2.75 -2.92 1.99
C MET A 23 -2.97 -3.65 0.66
N GLU A 24 -4.17 -4.18 0.41
CA GLU A 24 -4.51 -4.85 -0.85
C GLU A 24 -4.46 -3.88 -2.03
N ALA A 25 -4.99 -2.66 -1.84
CA ALA A 25 -4.89 -1.60 -2.83
C ALA A 25 -3.44 -1.23 -3.12
N LEU A 26 -2.62 -1.08 -2.08
CA LEU A 26 -1.19 -0.80 -2.23
C LEU A 26 -0.47 -1.90 -3.02
N ILE A 27 -0.75 -3.16 -2.71
CA ILE A 27 -0.17 -4.31 -3.42
C ILE A 27 -0.58 -4.25 -4.91
N ALA A 28 -1.86 -4.01 -5.19
CA ALA A 28 -2.38 -3.90 -6.55
C ALA A 28 -1.77 -2.72 -7.32
N MET A 29 -1.59 -1.57 -6.66
CA MET A 29 -0.94 -0.39 -7.25
C MET A 29 0.54 -0.62 -7.54
N LYS A 30 1.27 -1.24 -6.61
CA LYS A 30 2.71 -1.52 -6.76
C LYS A 30 2.99 -2.59 -7.80
N TRP A 31 2.15 -3.62 -7.86
CA TRP A 31 2.33 -4.81 -8.68
C TRP A 31 1.05 -5.14 -9.46
N PRO A 32 0.68 -4.31 -10.45
CA PRO A 32 -0.60 -4.43 -11.16
C PRO A 32 -0.73 -5.72 -11.97
N SER A 33 0.40 -6.34 -12.33
CA SER A 33 0.45 -7.63 -13.05
C SER A 33 1.00 -8.77 -12.19
N GLY A 34 0.98 -8.61 -10.87
CA GLY A 34 1.56 -9.55 -9.92
C GLY A 34 2.99 -9.20 -9.51
N PHE A 35 3.47 -9.90 -8.48
CA PHE A 35 4.74 -9.63 -7.82
C PHE A 35 5.92 -9.55 -8.80
N VAL A 36 6.78 -8.54 -8.62
CA VAL A 36 8.08 -8.44 -9.30
C VAL A 36 9.15 -8.18 -8.26
N CYS A 37 10.12 -9.09 -8.16
CA CYS A 37 11.21 -8.95 -7.20
C CYS A 37 12.09 -7.73 -7.53
N PRO A 38 12.32 -6.81 -6.56
CA PRO A 38 13.11 -5.59 -6.80
C PRO A 38 14.60 -5.87 -7.07
N ARG A 39 15.10 -7.07 -6.73
CA ARG A 39 16.51 -7.43 -6.88
C ARG A 39 16.84 -8.14 -8.18
N CYS A 40 15.92 -8.97 -8.70
CA CYS A 40 16.21 -9.87 -9.82
C CYS A 40 15.07 -9.99 -10.84
N ALA A 41 14.01 -9.19 -10.70
CA ALA A 41 12.82 -9.16 -11.55
C ALA A 41 12.05 -10.49 -11.69
N HIS A 42 12.37 -11.49 -10.86
CA HIS A 42 11.63 -12.75 -10.85
C HIS A 42 10.22 -12.54 -10.31
N THR A 43 9.24 -13.20 -10.92
CA THR A 43 7.82 -12.95 -10.69
C THR A 43 7.14 -13.93 -9.74
N ARG A 44 7.83 -15.02 -9.37
CA ARG A 44 7.33 -15.97 -8.37
C ARG A 44 7.82 -15.60 -6.98
N CYS A 45 6.93 -15.67 -6.02
CA CYS A 45 7.22 -15.46 -4.61
C CYS A 45 6.43 -16.43 -3.73
N SER A 46 6.90 -16.63 -2.50
CA SER A 46 6.08 -17.08 -1.38
C SER A 46 5.59 -15.86 -0.59
N TYR A 47 4.40 -16.01 0.00
CA TYR A 47 3.68 -14.94 0.68
C TYR A 47 3.51 -15.29 2.16
N LEU A 48 3.96 -14.42 3.06
CA LEU A 48 3.82 -14.59 4.51
C LEU A 48 2.83 -13.56 5.06
N THR A 49 1.66 -14.04 5.48
CA THR A 49 0.53 -13.25 6.01
C THR A 49 0.48 -13.18 7.53
N SER A 50 1.34 -13.90 8.24
CA SER A 50 1.32 -13.97 9.72
C SER A 50 1.73 -12.67 10.42
N ARG A 51 1.95 -11.58 9.67
CA ARG A 51 2.40 -10.28 10.16
C ARG A 51 1.42 -9.21 9.70
N HIS A 52 1.36 -8.11 10.45
CA HIS A 52 0.53 -6.96 10.11
C HIS A 52 0.87 -6.38 8.72
N ILE A 53 2.17 -6.29 8.40
CA ILE A 53 2.64 -5.98 7.05
C ILE A 53 3.12 -7.29 6.42
N PRO A 54 2.53 -7.74 5.30
CA PRO A 54 2.92 -8.99 4.71
C PRO A 54 4.30 -8.91 4.06
N LEU A 55 4.97 -10.06 3.97
CA LEU A 55 6.28 -10.19 3.32
C LEU A 55 6.18 -11.09 2.10
N PHE A 56 6.87 -10.67 1.04
CA PHE A 56 7.00 -11.40 -0.21
C PHE A 56 8.45 -11.88 -0.33
N GLU A 57 8.65 -13.18 -0.34
CA GLU A 57 9.97 -13.79 -0.54
C GLU A 57 10.11 -14.26 -1.99
N CYS A 58 11.12 -13.76 -2.69
CA CYS A 58 11.40 -14.17 -4.06
C CYS A 58 11.76 -15.66 -4.16
N GLY A 59 11.08 -16.39 -5.04
CA GLY A 59 11.36 -17.82 -5.28
C GLY A 59 12.76 -18.12 -5.85
N LYS A 60 13.41 -17.14 -6.48
CA LYS A 60 14.73 -17.27 -7.13
C LYS A 60 15.89 -16.84 -6.23
N CYS A 61 15.87 -15.59 -5.76
CA CYS A 61 17.00 -15.02 -5.01
C CYS A 61 16.79 -14.99 -3.49
N LYS A 62 15.64 -15.47 -3.00
CA LYS A 62 15.27 -15.51 -1.57
C LYS A 62 15.23 -14.14 -0.88
N HIS A 63 15.31 -13.05 -1.63
CA HIS A 63 15.13 -11.72 -1.11
C HIS A 63 13.70 -11.51 -0.63
N GLN A 64 13.56 -10.99 0.59
CA GLN A 64 12.28 -10.64 1.19
C GLN A 64 12.03 -9.14 1.03
N THR A 65 10.84 -8.76 0.62
CA THR A 65 10.40 -7.37 0.50
C THR A 65 8.96 -7.23 0.99
N SER A 66 8.63 -6.08 1.58
CA SER A 66 7.23 -5.73 1.86
C SER A 66 6.63 -4.94 0.69
N PRO A 67 5.29 -4.80 0.64
CA PRO A 67 4.61 -3.88 -0.28
C PRO A 67 5.02 -2.42 -0.06
N LEU A 68 5.40 -2.04 1.16
CA LEU A 68 5.76 -0.64 1.47
C LEU A 68 7.11 -0.22 0.89
N VAL A 69 8.07 -1.15 0.74
CA VAL A 69 9.43 -0.83 0.27
C VAL A 69 9.42 -0.12 -1.08
N GLY A 70 10.11 1.02 -1.20
CA GLY A 70 10.16 1.82 -2.43
C GLY A 70 8.88 2.61 -2.71
N THR A 71 8.01 2.79 -1.72
CA THR A 71 6.83 3.66 -1.79
C THR A 71 6.93 4.79 -0.77
N ILE A 72 6.06 5.79 -0.87
CA ILE A 72 5.97 6.86 0.13
C ILE A 72 5.59 6.36 1.54
N PHE A 73 5.08 5.14 1.64
CA PHE A 73 4.72 4.49 2.90
C PHE A 73 5.88 3.69 3.50
N GLU A 74 7.05 3.65 2.87
CA GLU A 74 8.22 2.95 3.40
C GLU A 74 8.64 3.55 4.74
N GLY A 75 8.75 2.69 5.77
CA GLY A 75 9.14 3.14 7.11
C GLY A 75 8.09 3.96 7.85
N THR A 76 6.83 4.00 7.38
CA THR A 76 5.75 4.68 8.10
C THR A 76 5.48 4.04 9.45
N HIS A 77 5.27 4.89 10.46
CA HIS A 77 4.73 4.49 11.77
C HIS A 77 3.23 4.82 11.89
N LEU A 78 2.66 5.48 10.87
CA LEU A 78 1.23 5.77 10.78
C LEU A 78 0.49 4.61 10.10
N PRO A 79 -0.75 4.30 10.53
CA PRO A 79 -1.64 3.39 9.84
C PRO A 79 -1.84 3.81 8.37
N LEU A 80 -1.94 2.84 7.45
CA LEU A 80 -2.15 3.12 6.02
C LEU A 80 -3.46 3.84 5.76
N LEU A 81 -4.49 3.57 6.56
CA LEU A 81 -5.78 4.24 6.44
C LEU A 81 -5.64 5.75 6.53
N LYS A 82 -4.84 6.25 7.49
CA LYS A 82 -4.59 7.70 7.64
C LYS A 82 -3.83 8.30 6.46
N TRP A 83 -2.93 7.51 5.87
CA TRP A 83 -2.21 7.91 4.68
C TRP A 83 -3.13 8.01 3.47
N PHE A 84 -4.01 7.03 3.29
CA PHE A 84 -4.97 7.04 2.20
C PHE A 84 -5.97 8.19 2.37
N GLU A 85 -6.46 8.44 3.60
CA GLU A 85 -7.28 9.60 3.94
C GLU A 85 -6.58 10.92 3.60
N ALA A 86 -5.31 11.06 3.96
CA ALA A 86 -4.55 12.28 3.70
C ALA A 86 -4.25 12.52 2.21
N LEU A 87 -4.16 11.44 1.42
CA LEU A 87 -3.88 11.49 -0.01
C LEU A 87 -5.14 11.45 -0.88
N ASP A 88 -6.32 11.30 -0.27
CA ASP A 88 -7.61 11.12 -0.93
C ASP A 88 -7.59 9.97 -1.97
N LEU A 89 -7.01 8.83 -1.56
CA LEU A 89 -6.85 7.62 -2.39
C LEU A 89 -8.10 6.76 -2.46
#